data_AF-A0A6B8KK63-F1
#
_entry.id   AF-A0A6B8KK63-F1
#
_cell.length_a   1.000
_cell.length_b   1.000
_cell.length_c   1.000
_cell.angle_alpha   90.00
_cell.angle_beta   90.00
_cell.angle_gamma   90.00
#
_symmetry.space_group_name_H-M   'P 1'
#
loop_
_entity.id
_entity.type
_entity.pdbx_description
1 polymer ?
#
loop_
_entity_poly.entity_id
_entity_poly.type
_entity_poly.pdbx_seq_one_letter_code
_entity_poly.pdbx_strand_id
1 'polypeptide(L)' 'MDCLNCGPLRLDLSRLAKKLRSGANLMIGQPDYDAYAAHRRASHPGEPVMSREEFFLERQARRFGEGGSRALRCC' A
#
# COMPACT_ATOMS: atom_id res chain seq x y z
N MET A 1 -23.99 -17.91 -30.82
CA MET A 1 -22.64 -18.49 -30.93
C MET A 1 -21.68 -17.33 -31.00
N ASP A 2 -20.85 -17.13 -29.97
CA ASP A 2 -19.54 -16.46 -30.04
C ASP A 2 -18.89 -16.58 -28.65
N CYS A 3 -18.28 -17.75 -28.43
CA CYS A 3 -17.53 -18.09 -27.23
C CYS A 3 -16.19 -17.33 -27.22
N LEU A 4 -16.23 -16.00 -27.04
CA LEU A 4 -15.04 -15.13 -26.91
C LEU A 4 -14.39 -15.18 -25.52
N ASN A 5 -14.90 -16.00 -24.60
CA ASN A 5 -14.36 -16.18 -23.25
C ASN A 5 -13.62 -17.51 -23.06
N CYS A 6 -13.19 -18.14 -24.16
CA CYS A 6 -12.38 -19.36 -24.15
C CYS A 6 -11.07 -19.09 -24.94
N GLY A 7 -10.14 -18.38 -24.30
CA GLY A 7 -8.78 -18.15 -24.78
C GLY A 7 -7.81 -18.24 -23.60
N PRO A 8 -6.56 -18.72 -23.79
CA PRO A 8 -5.70 -19.13 -22.69
C PRO A 8 -5.38 -17.91 -21.83
N LEU A 9 -5.44 -18.10 -20.51
CA LEU A 9 -4.86 -17.25 -19.46
C LEU A 9 -3.96 -16.13 -20.02
N ARG A 10 -4.56 -15.00 -20.43
CA ARG A 10 -3.80 -13.79 -20.69
C ARG A 10 -3.37 -13.29 -19.32
N LEU A 11 -2.19 -13.78 -18.88
CA LEU A 11 -1.55 -13.31 -17.67
C LEU A 11 -1.36 -11.81 -17.82
N ASP A 12 -2.19 -11.04 -17.15
CA ASP A 12 -2.03 -9.60 -17.03
C ASP A 12 -0.82 -9.36 -16.12
N LEU A 13 0.36 -9.24 -16.74
CA LEU A 13 1.65 -9.05 -16.06
C LEU A 13 1.61 -7.84 -15.12
N SER A 14 0.89 -6.78 -15.50
CA SER A 14 0.71 -5.57 -14.70
C SER A 14 -0.08 -5.86 -13.41
N ARG A 15 -1.17 -6.63 -13.50
CA ARG A 15 -1.93 -7.08 -12.32
C ARG A 15 -1.12 -8.01 -11.44
N LEU A 16 -0.35 -8.93 -12.03
CA LEU A 16 0.51 -9.85 -11.28
C LEU A 16 1.61 -9.08 -10.53
N ALA A 17 2.31 -8.18 -11.21
CA ALA A 17 3.34 -7.34 -10.62
C ALA A 17 2.79 -6.48 -9.48
N LYS A 18 1.59 -5.91 -9.64
CA LYS A 18 0.91 -5.17 -8.57
C LYS A 18 0.62 -6.05 -7.35
N LYS A 19 0.10 -7.26 -7.54
CA LYS A 19 -0.17 -8.21 -6.46
C LYS A 19 1.10 -8.65 -5.74
N LEU A 20 2.17 -8.96 -6.48
CA LEU A 20 3.46 -9.34 -5.90
C LEU A 20 4.07 -8.20 -5.09
N ARG A 21 4.03 -6.96 -5.61
CA ARG A 21 4.47 -5.76 -4.88
C ARG A 21 3.67 -5.57 -3.59
N SER A 22 2.34 -5.69 -3.65
CA SER A 22 1.50 -5.62 -2.45
C SER A 22 1.86 -6.70 -1.43
N GLY A 23 2.12 -7.94 -1.88
CA GLY A 23 2.55 -9.04 -1.01
C GLY A 23 3.91 -8.79 -0.34
N ALA A 24 4.90 -8.34 -1.12
CA ALA A 24 6.22 -8.00 -0.58
C ALA A 24 6.16 -6.85 0.43
N ASN A 25 5.35 -5.83 0.16
CA ASN A 25 5.10 -4.71 1.06
C ASN A 25 4.46 -5.16 2.39
N LEU A 26 3.52 -6.12 2.34
CA LEU A 26 2.94 -6.72 3.55
C LEU A 26 3.98 -7.50 4.35
N MET A 27 4.87 -8.26 3.70
CA MET A 27 5.94 -9.00 4.38
C MET A 27 6.92 -8.10 5.11
N ILE A 28 7.29 -6.97 4.52
CA ILE A 28 8.17 -5.98 5.14
C ILE A 28 7.42 -5.17 6.21
N GLY A 29 6.08 -5.16 6.17
CA GLY A 29 5.23 -4.36 7.03
C GLY A 29 5.25 -2.87 6.66
N GLN A 30 5.54 -2.55 5.40
CA GLN A 30 5.53 -1.18 4.87
C GLN A 30 4.44 -1.04 3.81
N PRO A 31 3.34 -0.31 4.08
CA PRO A 31 2.31 -0.04 3.08
C PRO A 31 2.81 0.79 1.89
N ASP A 32 2.19 0.58 0.73
CA ASP A 32 2.48 1.30 -0.51
C ASP A 32 1.89 2.73 -0.49
N TYR A 33 2.71 3.73 -0.81
CA TYR A 33 2.28 5.14 -0.80
C TYR A 33 1.21 5.43 -1.86
N ASP A 34 1.35 4.88 -3.07
CA ASP A 34 0.43 5.17 -4.16
C ASP A 34 -0.95 4.56 -3.89
N ALA A 35 -0.98 3.36 -3.28
CA ALA A 35 -2.21 2.77 -2.75
C ALA A 35 -2.84 3.62 -1.64
N TYR A 36 -2.04 4.15 -0.70
CA TYR A 36 -2.52 5.06 0.34
C TYR A 36 -3.14 6.33 -0.26
N ALA A 37 -2.43 6.98 -1.18
CA ALA A 37 -2.87 8.22 -1.79
C ALA A 37 -4.15 8.02 -2.62
N ALA A 38 -4.25 6.91 -3.36
CA ALA A 38 -5.48 6.55 -4.08
C ALA A 38 -6.65 6.31 -3.11
N HIS A 39 -6.42 5.56 -2.02
CA HIS A 39 -7.45 5.29 -1.01
C HIS A 39 -7.92 6.55 -0.30
N ARG A 40 -6.99 7.45 0.08
CA ARG A 40 -7.33 8.73 0.72
C ARG A 40 -8.12 9.64 -0.20
N ARG A 41 -7.72 9.77 -1.46
CA ARG A 41 -8.49 10.56 -2.45
C ARG A 41 -9.89 10.00 -2.67
N ALA A 42 -10.05 8.68 -2.66
CA ALA A 42 -11.35 8.03 -2.86
C ALA A 42 -12.26 8.10 -1.62
N SER A 43 -11.70 7.96 -0.42
CA SER A 43 -12.48 7.85 0.83
C SER A 43 -12.67 9.19 1.54
N HIS A 44 -11.75 10.14 1.34
CA HIS A 44 -11.75 11.46 1.96
C HIS A 44 -11.55 12.56 0.89
N PRO A 45 -12.54 12.77 0.00
CA PRO A 45 -12.46 13.84 -0.98
C PRO A 45 -12.45 15.19 -0.27
N GLY A 46 -11.31 15.89 -0.32
CA GLY A 46 -11.13 17.23 0.27
C GLY A 46 -10.12 17.32 1.41
N GLU A 47 -9.66 16.20 1.95
CA GLU A 47 -8.55 16.21 2.91
C GLU A 47 -7.18 16.22 2.20
N PRO A 48 -6.19 16.95 2.71
CA PRO A 48 -4.83 16.88 2.19
C PRO A 48 -4.27 15.46 2.35
N VAL A 49 -3.62 14.97 1.30
CA VAL A 49 -2.87 13.70 1.31
C VAL A 49 -1.45 14.01 1.74
N MET A 50 -0.92 13.29 2.73
CA MET A 50 0.46 13.43 3.16
C MET A 50 1.43 13.23 2.00
N SER A 51 2.57 13.93 2.03
CA SER A 51 3.67 13.66 1.11
C SER A 51 4.27 12.27 1.37
N ARG A 52 5.08 11.80 0.41
CA ARG A 52 5.73 10.48 0.50
C ARG A 52 6.66 10.39 1.72
N GLU A 53 7.37 11.46 2.03
CA GLU A 53 8.30 11.52 3.17
C GLU A 53 7.53 11.52 4.50
N GLU A 54 6.49 12.34 4.63
CA GLU A 54 5.63 12.37 5.81
C GLU A 54 4.99 11.00 6.06
N PHE A 55 4.49 10.35 5.01
CA PHE A 55 3.94 9.01 5.12
C PHE A 55 4.99 8.01 5.63
N PHE A 56 6.22 8.07 5.12
CA PHE A 56 7.29 7.17 5.56
C PHE A 56 7.69 7.43 7.02
N LEU A 57 7.82 8.69 7.42
CA LEU A 57 8.11 9.09 8.80
C LEU A 57 6.99 8.67 9.75
N GLU A 58 5.71 8.88 9.38
CA GLU A 58 4.56 8.45 10.18
C GLU A 58 4.57 6.92 10.38
N ARG A 59 4.88 6.15 9.34
CA ARG A 59 4.96 4.67 9.43
C ARG A 59 6.11 4.22 10.31
N GLN A 60 7.26 4.88 10.22
CA GLN A 60 8.40 4.61 11.10
C GLN A 60 8.08 4.98 12.54
N ALA A 61 7.52 6.16 12.79
CA ALA A 61 7.13 6.61 14.12
C ALA A 61 6.06 5.69 14.74
N ARG A 62 5.12 5.18 13.94
CA ARG A 62 4.13 4.20 14.43
C ARG A 62 4.76 2.85 14.80
N ARG A 63 5.81 2.42 14.09
CA ARG A 63 6.47 1.13 14.31
C ARG A 63 7.55 1.18 15.40
N PHE A 64 8.32 2.26 15.46
CA PHE A 64 9.50 2.41 16.31
C PHE A 64 9.35 3.50 17.38
N GLY A 65 8.21 4.20 17.42
CA GLY A 65 8.00 5.38 18.27
C GLY A 65 8.66 6.64 17.69
N GLU A 66 8.14 7.81 18.04
CA GLU A 66 8.79 9.09 17.72
C GLU A 66 10.19 9.16 18.37
N GLY A 67 11.22 9.41 17.55
CA GLY A 67 12.60 9.60 18.02
C GLY A 67 13.24 8.37 18.71
N GLY A 68 12.80 7.14 18.42
CA GLY A 68 13.37 5.93 19.03
C GLY A 68 13.01 5.72 20.51
N SER A 69 12.16 6.58 21.08
CA SER A 69 11.89 6.62 22.52
C SER A 69 10.69 5.78 22.98
N ARG A 70 9.93 5.15 22.07
CA ARG A 70 8.68 4.43 22.42
C ARG A 70 8.38 3.17 21.60
N ALA A 71 9.39 2.45 21.11
CA ALA A 71 9.21 1.21 20.32
C ALA A 71 8.57 0.02 21.07
N LEU A 72 8.40 0.12 22.40
CA LEU A 72 7.88 -0.95 23.25
C LEU A 72 6.66 -0.45 24.04
N ARG A 73 5.52 -0.26 23.38
CA ARG A 73 4.24 -0.25 24.13
C ARG A 73 3.77 -1.69 24.27
N CYS A 74 4.26 -2.36 25.30
CA CYS A 74 3.57 -3.48 25.89
C CYS A 74 2.36 -2.90 26.64
N CYS A 75 1.16 -3.16 26.09
CA CYS A 75 -0.13 -3.40 26.74
C CYS A 75 -1.13 -3.70 25.61
#